data_AF-A0A1A8FGW4-F1
#
_entry.id   AF-A0A1A8FGW4-F1
#
_cell.length_a   1.000
_cell.length_b   1.000
_cell.length_c   1.000
_cell.angle_alpha   90.00
_cell.angle_beta   90.00
_cell.angle_gamma   90.00
#
_symmetry.space_group_name_H-M   'P 1'
#
loop_
_entity.id
_entity.type
_entity.pdbx_description
1 polymer ?
#
loop_
_entity_poly.entity_id
_entity_poly.type
_entity_poly.pdbx_seq_one_letter_code
_entity_poly.pdbx_strand_id
1 'polypeptide(L)'
;MATPEHNLVQDVSTRWNSTLYMITRLLEQRWPVTATLSDISVTHKDTKYLDLKPDQWSLFEELSGAFMPFECATVFMSGQTYTTISAIPPLVKGLLRSTLSADFQSAALQAFRLTAVEQLQKRWKFETSFSDTVPITVVLAAALDPRFKRLKFLSPQEIVDVQGKIQAMAFEERREVDMQQRSSSRTTSTSDAAPKSTSGTLLDSLLDSDGDEDSPGQVEASDDENVQ
;
A
#
# COMPACT_ATOMS: atom_id res chain seq x y z
N MET A 1 1.74 16.34 -38.86
CA MET A 1 0.88 15.42 -38.08
C MET A 1 -0.07 16.29 -37.27
N ALA A 2 -1.31 15.88 -37.06
CA ALA A 2 -2.21 16.60 -36.16
C ALA A 2 -1.99 16.09 -34.73
N THR A 3 -1.53 16.97 -33.83
CA THR A 3 -1.65 16.76 -32.39
C THR A 3 -3.02 17.23 -31.90
N PRO A 4 -3.52 16.79 -30.73
CA PRO A 4 -4.77 17.30 -30.20
C PRO A 4 -4.63 18.76 -29.74
N GLU A 5 -5.72 19.52 -29.85
CA GLU A 5 -5.82 20.88 -29.30
C GLU A 5 -5.96 20.83 -27.77
N HIS A 6 -5.24 21.71 -27.06
CA HIS A 6 -5.31 21.81 -25.59
C HIS A 6 -5.17 23.24 -25.12
N ASN A 7 -5.73 23.53 -23.94
CA ASN A 7 -5.40 24.73 -23.17
C ASN A 7 -3.96 24.65 -22.62
N LEU A 8 -3.31 25.81 -22.47
CA LEU A 8 -2.00 25.93 -21.83
C LEU A 8 -2.05 25.43 -20.38
N VAL A 9 -1.12 24.56 -20.02
CA VAL A 9 -0.86 24.17 -18.63
C VAL A 9 0.34 24.97 -18.14
N GLN A 10 0.19 25.65 -17.00
CA GLN A 10 1.26 26.43 -16.37
C GLN A 10 1.75 25.76 -15.09
N ASP A 11 3.02 25.98 -14.76
CA ASP A 11 3.58 25.64 -13.45
C ASP A 11 2.98 26.53 -12.35
N VAL A 12 2.69 25.93 -11.19
CA VAL A 12 2.04 26.56 -10.05
C VAL A 12 2.76 26.15 -8.77
N SER A 13 3.51 27.09 -8.18
CA SER A 13 4.44 26.86 -7.07
C SER A 13 3.81 26.24 -5.80
N THR A 14 2.49 26.31 -5.63
CA THR A 14 1.75 25.69 -4.52
C THR A 14 1.29 24.26 -4.79
N ARG A 15 1.44 23.74 -6.02
CA ARG A 15 0.99 22.39 -6.42
C ARG A 15 2.03 21.71 -7.30
N TRP A 16 2.90 20.91 -6.69
CA TRP A 16 4.04 20.26 -7.34
C TRP A 16 3.71 19.44 -8.61
N ASN A 17 2.52 18.85 -8.69
CA ASN A 17 2.06 18.09 -9.87
C ASN A 17 1.99 18.96 -11.14
N SER A 18 1.77 20.27 -11.00
CA SER A 18 1.58 21.20 -12.13
C SER A 18 2.82 21.30 -13.02
N THR A 19 4.02 21.26 -12.43
CA THR A 19 5.29 21.21 -13.16
C THR A 19 5.36 19.98 -14.07
N LEU A 20 4.98 18.80 -13.54
CA LEU A 20 4.92 17.57 -14.33
C LEU A 20 3.89 17.67 -15.46
N TYR A 21 2.66 18.14 -15.18
CA TYR A 21 1.62 18.27 -16.20
C TYR A 21 2.02 19.25 -17.32
N MET A 22 2.68 20.36 -16.97
CA MET A 22 3.25 21.31 -17.94
C MET A 22 4.31 20.64 -18.81
N ILE A 23 5.25 19.91 -18.20
CA ILE A 23 6.33 19.20 -18.92
C ILE A 23 5.74 18.14 -19.86
N THR A 24 4.86 17.26 -19.37
CA THR A 24 4.24 16.21 -20.19
C THR A 24 3.44 16.78 -21.37
N ARG A 25 2.73 17.90 -21.18
CA ARG A 25 2.06 18.62 -22.27
C ARG A 25 3.05 19.23 -23.28
N LEU A 26 4.14 19.81 -22.81
CA LEU A 26 5.18 20.40 -23.66
C LEU A 26 5.90 19.35 -24.51
N LEU A 27 6.14 18.16 -23.96
CA LEU A 27 6.68 17.00 -24.68
C LEU A 27 5.72 16.47 -25.74
N GLU A 28 4.43 16.35 -25.43
CA GLU A 28 3.38 15.96 -26.39
C GLU A 28 3.31 16.93 -27.58
N GLN A 29 3.43 18.24 -27.31
CA GLN A 29 3.28 19.31 -28.29
C GLN A 29 4.62 19.82 -28.86
N ARG A 30 5.71 19.06 -28.67
CA ARG A 30 7.09 19.39 -29.08
C ARG A 30 7.20 19.87 -30.52
N TRP A 31 6.60 19.14 -31.47
CA TRP A 31 6.69 19.48 -32.90
C TRP A 31 5.90 20.75 -33.28
N PRO A 32 4.62 20.94 -32.88
CA PRO A 32 3.92 22.22 -33.03
C PRO A 32 4.68 23.41 -32.43
N VAL A 33 5.24 23.27 -31.22
CA VAL A 33 5.96 24.35 -30.53
C VAL A 33 7.24 24.74 -31.29
N THR A 34 8.13 23.79 -31.57
CA THR A 34 9.37 24.09 -32.32
C THR A 34 9.09 24.57 -33.75
N ALA A 35 8.04 24.09 -34.43
CA ALA A 35 7.64 24.61 -35.73
C ALA A 35 7.18 26.08 -35.64
N THR A 36 6.34 26.42 -34.66
CA THR A 36 5.85 27.78 -34.42
C THR A 36 7.00 28.74 -34.08
N LEU A 37 7.95 28.31 -33.24
CA LEU A 37 9.12 29.10 -32.86
C LEU A 37 10.16 29.24 -34.00
N SER A 38 10.16 28.32 -34.96
CA SER A 38 11.01 28.37 -36.16
C SER A 38 10.48 29.31 -37.25
N ASP A 39 9.15 29.48 -37.33
CA ASP A 39 8.51 30.30 -38.36
C ASP A 39 8.67 31.80 -38.09
N ILE A 40 9.42 32.48 -38.95
CA ILE A 40 9.73 33.92 -38.86
C ILE A 40 8.50 34.80 -39.13
N SER A 41 7.43 34.25 -39.74
CA SER A 41 6.15 34.96 -39.95
C SER A 41 5.25 34.98 -38.72
N VAL A 42 5.47 34.07 -37.76
CA VAL A 42 4.71 33.95 -36.50
C VAL A 42 5.55 34.38 -35.30
N THR A 43 6.82 33.99 -35.26
CA THR A 43 7.75 34.24 -34.15
C THR A 43 8.84 35.22 -34.55
N HIS A 44 8.89 36.36 -33.86
CA HIS A 44 9.93 37.37 -34.06
C HIS A 44 11.34 36.82 -33.79
N LYS A 45 12.35 37.36 -34.48
CA LYS A 45 13.75 36.90 -34.32
C LYS A 45 14.27 37.04 -32.89
N ASP A 46 13.77 38.03 -32.16
CA ASP A 46 14.21 38.37 -30.81
C ASP A 46 13.69 37.37 -29.76
N THR A 47 12.63 36.60 -30.04
CA THR A 47 12.08 35.56 -29.16
C THR A 47 12.67 34.17 -29.39
N LYS A 48 13.70 34.03 -30.23
CA LYS A 48 14.37 32.73 -30.50
C LYS A 48 15.05 32.08 -29.29
N TYR A 49 15.25 32.81 -28.19
CA TYR A 49 15.77 32.24 -26.93
C TYR A 49 14.73 31.34 -26.21
N LEU A 50 13.48 31.33 -26.66
CA LEU A 50 12.41 30.47 -26.11
C LEU A 50 12.44 29.03 -26.64
N ASP A 51 13.12 28.76 -27.75
CA ASP A 51 13.22 27.39 -28.30
C ASP A 51 14.24 26.57 -27.51
N LEU A 52 13.89 25.31 -27.26
CA LEU A 52 14.63 24.42 -26.37
C LEU A 52 15.67 23.62 -27.14
N LYS A 53 16.92 23.63 -26.65
CA LYS A 53 18.01 22.82 -27.20
C LYS A 53 17.70 21.31 -27.06
N PRO A 54 18.27 20.43 -27.91
CA PRO A 54 18.09 18.99 -27.80
C PRO A 54 18.31 18.45 -26.38
N ASP A 55 19.37 18.88 -25.70
CA ASP A 55 19.70 18.46 -24.33
C ASP A 55 18.63 18.87 -23.29
N GLN A 56 17.93 19.99 -23.53
CA GLN A 56 16.84 20.47 -22.66
C GLN A 56 15.56 19.66 -22.89
N TRP A 57 15.29 19.23 -24.13
CA TRP A 57 14.22 18.27 -24.41
C TRP A 57 14.49 16.92 -23.74
N SER A 58 15.70 16.37 -23.88
CA SER A 58 16.11 15.13 -23.19
C SER A 58 15.98 15.25 -21.67
N LEU A 59 16.40 16.39 -21.09
CA LEU A 59 16.24 16.69 -19.67
C LEU A 59 14.77 16.66 -19.22
N PHE A 60 13.86 17.22 -20.02
CA PHE A 60 12.42 17.18 -19.73
C PHE A 60 11.84 15.77 -19.87
N GLU A 61 12.31 14.96 -20.82
CA GLU A 61 11.92 13.55 -20.97
C GLU A 61 12.37 12.70 -19.76
N GLU A 62 13.63 12.82 -19.33
CA GLU A 62 14.11 12.19 -18.10
C GLU A 62 13.32 12.67 -16.86
N LEU A 63 13.02 13.98 -16.76
CA LEU A 63 12.35 14.58 -15.60
C LEU A 63 10.87 14.17 -15.50
N SER A 64 10.18 14.07 -16.63
CA SER A 64 8.82 13.52 -16.68
C SER A 64 8.82 12.05 -16.20
N GLY A 65 9.81 11.25 -16.65
CA GLY A 65 10.00 9.88 -16.17
C GLY A 65 10.34 9.79 -14.67
N ALA A 66 11.13 10.72 -14.15
CA ALA A 66 11.52 10.78 -12.73
C ALA A 66 10.34 11.07 -11.80
N PHE A 67 9.40 11.93 -12.23
CA PHE A 67 8.28 12.37 -11.39
C PHE A 67 7.02 11.49 -11.54
N MET A 68 6.84 10.79 -12.66
CA MET A 68 5.65 9.95 -12.91
C MET A 68 5.33 8.91 -11.80
N PRO A 69 6.30 8.23 -11.15
CA PRO A 69 6.02 7.33 -10.04
C PRO A 69 5.38 8.04 -8.84
N PHE A 70 5.83 9.26 -8.53
CA PHE A 70 5.32 10.09 -7.43
C PHE A 70 3.91 10.59 -7.74
N GLU A 71 3.62 10.88 -9.01
CA GLU A 71 2.27 11.26 -9.47
C GLU A 71 1.29 10.11 -9.29
N CYS A 72 1.62 8.92 -9.82
CA CYS A 72 0.80 7.71 -9.66
C CYS A 72 0.53 7.38 -8.19
N ALA A 73 1.54 7.50 -7.32
CA ALA A 73 1.37 7.29 -5.87
C ALA A 73 0.48 8.38 -5.24
N THR A 74 0.61 9.64 -5.64
CA THR A 74 -0.19 10.76 -5.12
C THR A 74 -1.66 10.67 -5.55
N VAL A 75 -1.93 10.34 -6.81
CA VAL A 75 -3.28 10.10 -7.33
C VAL A 75 -3.94 8.92 -6.60
N PHE A 76 -3.20 7.82 -6.38
CA PHE A 76 -3.71 6.68 -5.61
C PHE A 76 -4.01 7.07 -4.15
N MET A 77 -3.10 7.78 -3.48
CA MET A 77 -3.31 8.23 -2.09
C MET A 77 -4.41 9.30 -1.94
N SER A 78 -4.83 9.93 -3.05
CA SER A 78 -5.98 10.84 -3.11
C SER A 78 -7.33 10.11 -3.26
N GLY A 79 -7.34 8.78 -3.35
CA GLY A 79 -8.55 7.97 -3.46
C GLY A 79 -9.41 8.00 -2.19
N GLN A 80 -10.73 8.13 -2.36
CA GLN A 80 -11.72 8.17 -1.27
C GLN A 80 -12.63 6.93 -1.22
N THR A 81 -12.70 6.14 -2.29
CA THR A 81 -13.57 4.96 -2.42
C THR A 81 -12.92 3.64 -2.00
N TYR A 82 -11.69 3.68 -1.48
CA TYR A 82 -10.91 2.51 -1.06
C TYR A 82 -9.91 2.86 0.05
N THR A 83 -9.52 1.85 0.84
CA THR A 83 -8.51 2.00 1.89
C THR A 83 -7.14 2.33 1.31
N THR A 84 -6.62 3.52 1.64
CA THR A 84 -5.30 4.02 1.21
C THR A 84 -4.21 3.79 2.26
N ILE A 85 -4.51 3.88 3.56
CA ILE A 85 -3.53 3.77 4.65
C ILE A 85 -2.72 2.45 4.63
N SER A 86 -3.38 1.33 4.32
CA SER A 86 -2.75 0.01 4.20
C SER A 86 -1.78 -0.11 3.02
N ALA A 87 -1.89 0.78 2.02
CA ALA A 87 -1.00 0.80 0.87
C ALA A 87 0.26 1.65 1.08
N ILE A 88 0.34 2.47 2.15
CA ILE A 88 1.48 3.36 2.39
C ILE A 88 2.82 2.60 2.42
N PRO A 89 2.99 1.49 3.18
CA PRO A 89 4.26 0.78 3.21
C PRO A 89 4.70 0.20 1.85
N PRO A 90 3.87 -0.56 1.09
CA PRO A 90 4.29 -1.04 -0.22
C PRO A 90 4.47 0.08 -1.25
N LEU A 91 3.72 1.19 -1.17
CA LEU A 91 3.92 2.35 -2.04
C LEU A 91 5.26 3.05 -1.77
N VAL A 92 5.61 3.32 -0.51
CA VAL A 92 6.89 3.98 -0.17
C VAL A 92 8.09 3.11 -0.53
N LYS A 93 8.08 1.80 -0.21
CA LYS A 93 9.16 0.91 -0.68
C LYS A 93 9.17 0.79 -2.21
N GLY A 94 8.01 0.87 -2.86
CA GLY A 94 7.86 0.91 -4.32
C GLY A 94 8.51 2.14 -4.95
N LEU A 95 8.21 3.34 -4.43
CA LEU A 95 8.83 4.61 -4.84
C LEU A 95 10.33 4.61 -4.60
N LEU A 96 10.78 4.15 -3.43
CA LEU A 96 12.20 4.04 -3.10
C LEU A 96 12.94 3.14 -4.10
N ARG A 97 12.40 1.94 -4.39
CA ARG A 97 12.93 1.03 -5.40
C ARG A 97 12.92 1.65 -6.79
N SER A 98 11.82 2.28 -7.21
CA SER A 98 11.72 2.94 -8.52
C SER A 98 12.72 4.08 -8.68
N THR A 99 12.99 4.83 -7.61
CA THR A 99 13.94 5.95 -7.60
C THR A 99 15.39 5.44 -7.62
N LEU A 100 15.70 4.37 -6.89
CA LEU A 100 17.02 3.72 -6.88
C LEU A 100 17.35 3.01 -8.21
N SER A 101 16.36 2.41 -8.86
CA SER A 101 16.52 1.71 -10.15
C SER A 101 16.45 2.63 -11.38
N ALA A 102 16.15 3.92 -11.21
CA ALA A 102 16.13 4.88 -12.31
C ALA A 102 17.56 5.31 -12.67
N ASP A 103 17.97 5.11 -13.92
CA ASP A 103 19.26 5.55 -14.44
C ASP A 103 19.14 6.89 -15.17
N PHE A 104 19.54 7.97 -14.47
CA PHE A 104 19.51 9.34 -14.99
C PHE A 104 20.86 9.73 -15.58
N GLN A 105 20.84 10.24 -16.81
CA GLN A 105 22.03 10.74 -17.49
C GLN A 105 22.32 12.19 -17.07
N SER A 106 21.28 12.97 -16.81
CA SER A 106 21.42 14.34 -16.28
C SER A 106 21.93 14.36 -14.83
N ALA A 107 23.03 15.08 -14.59
CA ALA A 107 23.59 15.31 -13.26
C ALA A 107 22.58 15.98 -12.29
N ALA A 108 21.66 16.81 -12.80
CA ALA A 108 20.61 17.40 -11.98
C ALA A 108 19.61 16.35 -11.46
N LEU A 109 19.33 15.32 -12.27
CA LEU A 109 18.42 14.24 -11.91
C LEU A 109 19.12 13.15 -11.07
N GLN A 110 20.44 12.98 -11.22
CA GLN A 110 21.26 12.21 -10.28
C GLN A 110 21.27 12.87 -8.88
N ALA A 111 21.34 14.19 -8.80
CA ALA A 111 21.20 14.94 -7.55
C ALA A 111 19.78 14.80 -6.97
N PHE A 112 18.73 14.96 -7.79
CA PHE A 112 17.35 14.66 -7.39
C PHE A 112 17.21 13.23 -6.85
N ARG A 113 17.77 12.21 -7.52
CA ARG A 113 17.72 10.81 -7.09
C ARG A 113 18.27 10.64 -5.67
N LEU A 114 19.42 11.23 -5.38
CA LEU A 114 20.02 11.20 -4.04
C LEU A 114 19.12 11.88 -2.99
N THR A 115 18.63 13.09 -3.28
CA THR A 115 17.75 13.84 -2.37
C THR A 115 16.40 13.15 -2.16
N ALA A 116 15.79 12.60 -3.21
CA ALA A 116 14.51 11.89 -3.14
C ALA A 116 14.63 10.60 -2.34
N VAL A 117 15.73 9.85 -2.49
CA VAL A 117 16.04 8.68 -1.65
C VAL A 117 16.19 9.07 -0.18
N GLU A 118 16.99 10.12 0.13
CA GLU A 118 17.16 10.61 1.51
C GLU A 118 15.82 11.04 2.11
N GLN A 119 15.03 11.85 1.40
CA GLN A 119 13.75 12.37 1.89
C GLN A 119 12.69 11.26 2.05
N LEU A 120 12.63 10.28 1.14
CA LEU A 120 11.75 9.11 1.29
C LEU A 120 12.13 8.29 2.52
N GLN A 121 13.41 7.97 2.69
CA GLN A 121 13.90 7.20 3.84
C GLN A 121 13.72 7.95 5.17
N LYS A 122 13.93 9.27 5.19
CA LYS A 122 13.87 10.11 6.39
C LYS A 122 12.45 10.41 6.85
N ARG A 123 11.51 10.66 5.93
CA ARG A 123 10.13 11.02 6.25
C ARG A 123 9.19 9.84 6.52
N TRP A 124 9.56 8.65 6.06
CA TRP A 124 8.75 7.43 6.17
C TRP A 124 9.46 6.30 6.94
N LYS A 125 10.44 6.65 7.78
CA LYS A 125 11.29 5.68 8.49
C LYS A 125 10.49 4.83 9.48
N PHE A 126 9.59 5.47 10.22
CA PHE A 126 8.86 4.88 11.34
C PHE A 126 7.50 4.30 10.90
N GLU A 127 7.04 4.70 9.72
CA GLU A 127 5.75 4.37 9.12
C GLU A 127 5.83 3.11 8.23
N THR A 128 7.05 2.68 7.88
CA THR A 128 7.30 1.62 6.89
C THR A 128 8.29 0.54 7.35
N SER A 129 8.65 0.53 8.62
CA SER A 129 9.43 -0.52 9.29
C SER A 129 8.68 -0.93 10.56
N PHE A 130 8.89 -2.13 11.09
CA PHE A 130 8.26 -2.55 12.35
C PHE A 130 9.14 -2.26 13.57
N SER A 131 8.51 -1.99 14.72
CA SER A 131 9.16 -1.93 16.03
C SER A 131 8.12 -2.10 17.13
N ASP A 132 8.38 -2.97 18.11
CA ASP A 132 7.48 -3.17 19.26
C ASP A 132 7.31 -1.94 20.17
N THR A 133 8.22 -0.97 20.07
CA THR A 133 8.27 0.19 20.97
C THR A 133 7.17 1.22 20.72
N VAL A 134 6.53 1.18 19.54
CA VAL A 134 5.47 2.14 19.13
C VAL A 134 4.39 1.37 18.36
N PRO A 135 3.08 1.60 18.59
CA PRO A 135 2.02 0.98 17.79
C PRO A 135 1.98 1.58 16.38
N ILE A 136 2.57 0.89 15.40
CA ILE A 136 2.67 1.37 14.01
C ILE A 136 1.38 1.02 13.24
N THR A 137 0.34 1.82 13.46
CA THR A 137 -1.01 1.69 12.85
C THR A 137 -0.97 1.45 11.33
N VAL A 138 -0.02 2.09 10.63
CA VAL A 138 0.15 1.97 9.17
C VAL A 138 0.59 0.56 8.75
N VAL A 139 1.52 -0.06 9.48
CA VAL A 139 2.00 -1.42 9.20
C VAL A 139 0.96 -2.46 9.62
N LEU A 140 0.26 -2.24 10.74
CA LEU A 140 -0.85 -3.10 11.17
C LEU A 140 -2.01 -3.06 10.17
N ALA A 141 -2.39 -1.87 9.67
CA ALA A 141 -3.40 -1.74 8.62
C ALA A 141 -2.98 -2.42 7.30
N ALA A 142 -1.69 -2.39 6.95
CA ALA A 142 -1.15 -3.12 5.80
C ALA A 142 -1.18 -4.66 6.00
N ALA A 143 -0.99 -5.15 7.22
CA ALA A 143 -1.04 -6.58 7.53
C ALA A 143 -2.46 -7.15 7.57
N LEU A 144 -3.44 -6.34 8.00
CA LEU A 144 -4.87 -6.70 7.99
C LEU A 144 -5.50 -6.64 6.58
N ASP A 145 -4.85 -5.98 5.62
CA ASP A 145 -5.34 -5.87 4.25
C ASP A 145 -5.05 -7.15 3.43
N PRO A 146 -6.08 -7.84 2.89
CA PRO A 146 -5.88 -9.06 2.10
C PRO A 146 -4.95 -8.88 0.89
N ARG A 147 -4.88 -7.67 0.30
CA ARG A 147 -3.98 -7.34 -0.82
C ARG A 147 -2.50 -7.45 -0.43
N PHE A 148 -2.20 -7.26 0.85
CA PHE A 148 -0.85 -7.09 1.37
C PHE A 148 -0.46 -8.11 2.46
N LYS A 149 -1.33 -9.07 2.80
CA LYS A 149 -1.14 -10.19 3.77
C LYS A 149 0.23 -10.89 3.75
N ARG A 150 0.95 -10.91 2.62
CA ARG A 150 2.31 -11.49 2.50
C ARG A 150 3.46 -10.55 2.92
N LEU A 151 3.17 -9.29 3.28
CA LEU A 151 4.08 -8.29 3.84
C LEU A 151 5.44 -8.15 3.12
N LYS A 152 5.48 -8.36 1.79
CA LYS A 152 6.70 -8.39 0.93
C LYS A 152 7.55 -7.11 0.90
N PHE A 153 7.15 -6.09 1.66
CA PHE A 153 7.83 -4.78 1.78
C PHE A 153 8.60 -4.65 3.11
N LEU A 154 8.49 -5.64 4.00
CA LEU A 154 9.24 -5.78 5.26
C LEU A 154 10.32 -6.87 5.12
N SER A 155 11.27 -6.88 6.05
CA SER A 155 12.23 -8.00 6.21
C SER A 155 11.56 -9.23 6.83
N PRO A 156 12.12 -10.45 6.67
CA PRO A 156 11.53 -11.68 7.23
C PRO A 156 11.31 -11.65 8.74
N GLN A 157 12.16 -10.94 9.49
CA GLN A 157 12.01 -10.76 10.94
C GLN A 157 10.76 -9.92 11.26
N GLU A 158 10.69 -8.71 10.70
CA GLU A 158 9.55 -7.79 10.89
C GLU A 158 8.21 -8.44 10.49
N ILE A 159 8.19 -9.38 9.53
CA ILE A 159 6.98 -10.14 9.16
C ILE A 159 6.51 -11.05 10.30
N VAL A 160 7.44 -11.75 10.97
CA VAL A 160 7.14 -12.61 12.13
C VAL A 160 6.68 -11.75 13.31
N ASP A 161 7.38 -10.65 13.58
CA ASP A 161 7.07 -9.75 14.70
C ASP A 161 5.66 -9.14 14.54
N VAL A 162 5.32 -8.66 13.33
CA VAL A 162 3.97 -8.16 13.00
C VAL A 162 2.90 -9.24 13.15
N GLN A 163 3.17 -10.48 12.72
CA GLN A 163 2.21 -11.58 12.84
C GLN A 163 1.98 -11.96 14.31
N GLY A 164 3.03 -12.08 15.12
CA GLY A 164 2.93 -12.32 16.55
C GLY A 164 2.17 -11.20 17.28
N LYS A 165 2.43 -9.93 16.91
CA LYS A 165 1.71 -8.78 17.47
C LYS A 165 0.22 -8.81 17.17
N ILE A 166 -0.17 -9.15 15.94
CA ILE A 166 -1.58 -9.26 15.52
C ILE A 166 -2.28 -10.44 16.19
N GLN A 167 -1.60 -11.57 16.33
CA GLN A 167 -2.13 -12.72 17.09
C GLN A 167 -2.38 -12.34 18.55
N ALA A 168 -1.41 -11.70 19.22
CA ALA A 168 -1.57 -11.24 20.60
C ALA A 168 -2.75 -10.27 20.78
N MET A 169 -2.91 -9.31 19.86
CA MET A 169 -4.07 -8.39 19.87
C MET A 169 -5.40 -9.13 19.64
N ALA A 170 -5.44 -10.11 18.74
CA ALA A 170 -6.65 -10.90 18.48
C ALA A 170 -7.02 -11.85 19.64
N PHE A 171 -6.05 -12.28 20.46
CA PHE A 171 -6.32 -13.03 21.69
C PHE A 171 -6.88 -12.15 22.81
N GLU A 172 -6.38 -10.92 22.99
CA GLU A 172 -6.91 -10.02 24.03
C GLU A 172 -8.31 -9.51 23.68
N GLU A 173 -8.56 -9.13 22.42
CA GLU A 173 -9.91 -8.75 21.94
C GLU A 173 -10.96 -9.83 22.26
N ARG A 174 -10.64 -11.11 22.02
CA ARG A 174 -11.52 -12.24 22.38
C ARG A 174 -11.80 -12.30 23.88
N ARG A 175 -10.76 -12.15 24.71
CA ARG A 175 -10.88 -12.16 26.17
C ARG A 175 -11.75 -11.02 26.69
N GLU A 176 -11.66 -9.83 26.10
CA GLU A 176 -12.54 -8.70 26.43
C GLU A 176 -13.99 -8.96 26.03
N VAL A 177 -14.24 -9.48 24.81
CA VAL A 177 -15.59 -9.85 24.35
C VAL A 177 -16.23 -10.89 25.27
N ASP A 178 -15.49 -11.93 25.68
CA ASP A 178 -15.99 -12.97 26.59
C ASP A 178 -16.38 -12.38 27.96
N MET A 179 -15.59 -11.44 28.50
CA MET A 179 -15.93 -10.75 29.75
C MET A 179 -17.18 -9.85 29.61
N GLN A 180 -17.33 -9.18 28.47
CA GLN A 180 -18.48 -8.29 28.21
C GLN A 180 -19.79 -9.07 28.01
N GLN A 181 -19.74 -10.25 27.36
CA GLN A 181 -20.90 -11.14 27.30
C GLN A 181 -21.27 -11.70 28.70
N ARG A 182 -20.27 -12.05 29.51
CA ARG A 182 -20.47 -12.62 30.86
C ARG A 182 -20.95 -11.61 31.91
N SER A 183 -20.75 -10.31 31.69
CA SER A 183 -21.35 -9.25 32.51
C SER A 183 -22.79 -8.94 32.06
N SER A 184 -23.03 -8.87 30.74
CA SER A 184 -24.35 -8.55 30.16
C SER A 184 -25.40 -9.62 30.40
N SER A 185 -25.00 -10.89 30.48
CA SER A 185 -25.85 -12.04 30.86
C SER A 185 -26.17 -12.11 32.36
N ARG A 186 -25.57 -11.23 33.19
CA ARG A 186 -25.75 -11.22 34.65
C ARG A 186 -26.71 -10.13 35.16
N THR A 187 -27.18 -9.25 34.27
CA THR A 187 -28.13 -8.15 34.59
C THR A 187 -29.56 -8.40 34.11
N THR A 188 -29.79 -9.42 33.27
CA THR A 188 -31.12 -9.79 32.74
C THR A 188 -31.86 -10.86 33.55
N SER A 189 -31.24 -11.45 34.57
CA SER A 189 -31.76 -12.61 35.31
C SER A 189 -32.72 -12.29 36.46
N THR A 190 -33.62 -11.30 36.29
CA THR A 190 -34.74 -11.04 37.21
C THR A 190 -36.05 -10.61 36.52
N SER A 191 -36.66 -11.46 35.68
CA SER A 191 -38.10 -11.79 35.78
C SER A 191 -38.61 -12.78 34.72
N ASP A 192 -39.45 -13.70 35.20
CA ASP A 192 -40.45 -14.53 34.50
C ASP A 192 -40.03 -15.52 33.39
N ALA A 193 -40.95 -16.42 33.03
CA ALA A 193 -40.62 -17.69 32.37
C ALA A 193 -41.55 -18.11 31.20
N ALA A 194 -40.95 -18.92 30.31
CA ALA A 194 -41.57 -19.77 29.27
C ALA A 194 -42.19 -19.07 28.03
N PRO A 195 -42.32 -19.78 26.87
CA PRO A 195 -41.55 -20.93 26.38
C PRO A 195 -40.95 -20.78 24.97
N LYS A 196 -39.95 -21.64 24.71
CA LYS A 196 -39.23 -21.96 23.45
C LYS A 196 -39.89 -21.59 22.12
N SER A 197 -39.08 -21.00 21.22
CA SER A 197 -39.17 -21.21 19.77
C SER A 197 -37.81 -21.69 19.26
N THR A 198 -37.76 -22.81 18.52
CA THR A 198 -36.51 -23.46 18.11
C THR A 198 -36.24 -23.22 16.63
N SER A 199 -35.27 -22.38 16.30
CA SER A 199 -34.74 -22.21 14.92
C SER A 199 -33.35 -21.58 14.97
N GLY A 200 -32.30 -22.39 14.76
CA GLY A 200 -30.92 -21.89 14.63
C GLY A 200 -29.79 -22.91 14.85
N THR A 201 -29.94 -23.87 15.77
CA THR A 201 -28.80 -24.63 16.33
C THR A 201 -28.27 -25.80 15.50
N LEU A 202 -28.88 -26.16 14.36
CA LEU A 202 -28.44 -27.32 13.57
C LEU A 202 -27.08 -27.13 12.86
N LEU A 203 -26.68 -25.88 12.58
CA LEU A 203 -25.35 -25.58 12.02
C LEU A 203 -24.26 -25.52 13.09
N ASP A 204 -24.62 -25.14 14.31
CA ASP A 204 -23.73 -25.02 15.46
C ASP A 204 -23.20 -26.41 15.87
N SER A 205 -24.12 -27.38 16.02
CA SER A 205 -23.80 -28.80 16.29
C SER A 205 -23.23 -29.58 15.09
N LEU A 206 -22.91 -28.92 13.97
CA LEU A 206 -22.22 -29.50 12.81
C LEU A 206 -20.77 -29.02 12.65
N LEU A 207 -20.33 -28.07 13.48
CA LEU A 207 -18.99 -27.48 13.43
C LEU A 207 -18.12 -27.83 14.66
N ASP A 208 -18.73 -28.39 15.71
CA ASP A 208 -18.03 -28.89 16.89
C ASP A 208 -17.38 -30.25 16.57
N SER A 209 -16.06 -30.23 16.34
CA SER A 209 -15.29 -31.35 15.78
C SER A 209 -13.94 -31.53 16.49
N ASP A 210 -13.92 -31.41 17.81
CA ASP A 210 -12.82 -31.93 18.62
C ASP A 210 -13.12 -33.39 19.02
N GLY A 211 -12.33 -34.31 18.46
CA GLY A 211 -12.34 -35.72 18.81
C GLY A 211 -10.98 -36.11 19.40
N ASP A 212 -10.86 -36.01 20.72
CA ASP A 212 -9.82 -36.53 21.61
C ASP A 212 -10.42 -36.46 23.05
N GLU A 213 -10.16 -37.34 24.03
CA GLU A 213 -9.21 -38.47 24.09
C GLU A 213 -9.69 -39.54 25.11
N ASP A 214 -9.02 -40.70 25.08
CA ASP A 214 -8.80 -41.68 26.18
C ASP A 214 -9.92 -42.68 26.66
N SER A 215 -9.44 -43.67 27.41
CA SER A 215 -9.97 -45.02 27.73
C SER A 215 -10.42 -45.12 29.22
N PRO A 216 -10.97 -46.24 29.79
CA PRO A 216 -10.31 -47.57 29.82
C PRO A 216 -11.15 -48.87 29.96
N GLY A 217 -10.52 -50.01 29.63
CA GLY A 217 -10.83 -51.37 30.14
C GLY A 217 -11.83 -52.22 29.31
N GLN A 218 -11.84 -53.55 29.42
CA GLN A 218 -10.98 -54.49 30.19
C GLN A 218 -11.22 -55.94 29.68
N VAL A 219 -10.19 -56.82 29.65
CA VAL A 219 -10.27 -58.33 29.59
C VAL A 219 -10.93 -58.92 28.31
N GLU A 220 -10.43 -59.94 27.60
CA GLU A 220 -9.21 -60.81 27.56
C GLU A 220 -9.02 -61.27 26.07
N ALA A 221 -8.23 -62.26 25.58
CA ALA A 221 -7.52 -63.43 26.13
C ALA A 221 -6.34 -63.89 25.20
N SER A 222 -5.78 -65.07 25.52
CA SER A 222 -5.10 -66.10 24.70
C SER A 222 -5.50 -66.24 23.20
N ASP A 223 -4.69 -66.81 22.28
CA ASP A 223 -3.30 -67.29 22.31
C ASP A 223 -2.77 -67.56 20.87
N ASP A 224 -1.48 -67.87 20.77
CA ASP A 224 -0.81 -68.78 19.81
C ASP A 224 -0.41 -68.40 18.35
N GLU A 225 0.76 -68.97 18.01
CA GLU A 225 1.26 -69.47 16.72
C GLU A 225 1.52 -68.57 15.47
N ASN A 226 2.83 -68.30 15.26
CA ASN A 226 3.66 -68.96 14.21
C ASN A 226 3.82 -68.31 12.80
N VAL A 227 5.09 -68.15 12.37
CA VAL A 227 5.69 -68.24 11.00
C VAL A 227 4.97 -67.52 9.81
N GLN A 228 5.65 -66.72 8.97
CA GLN A 228 7.03 -66.85 8.46
C GLN A 228 7.70 -65.51 8.13
#